data_AF-A0A327J7S5-F1
#
_entry.id   AF-A0A327J7S5-F1
#
_cell.length_a   1.000
_cell.length_b   1.000
_cell.length_c   1.000
_cell.angle_alpha   90.00
_cell.angle_beta   90.00
_cell.angle_gamma   90.00
#
_symmetry.space_group_name_H-M   'P 1'
#
loop_
_entity.id
_entity.type
_entity.pdbx_description
1 polymer ?
#
loop_
_entity_poly.entity_id
_entity_poly.type
_entity_poly.pdbx_seq_one_letter_code
_entity_poly.pdbx_strand_id
1 'polypeptide(L)'
;MSKITRIYGAAERATLDRYFVNRYAHGRVSKDKAMCQIDEHVYKKLVEETGSSTNNPIKMLRNWKAAFDRSMVDIKKEDAINALFEEPSWLSKAVRSIFRR
;
A
#
# COMPACT_ATOMS: atom_id res chain seq x y z
N MET A 1 -10.03 7.32 -9.47
CA MET A 1 -9.38 6.33 -10.37
C MET A 1 -10.37 5.35 -11.01
N SER A 2 -10.04 4.79 -12.19
CA SER A 2 -10.83 3.73 -12.84
C SER A 2 -10.73 2.39 -12.10
N LYS A 3 -11.73 1.50 -12.25
CA LYS A 3 -11.73 0.17 -11.59
C LYS A 3 -10.53 -0.69 -12.02
N ILE A 4 -10.14 -0.62 -13.29
CA ILE A 4 -9.00 -1.39 -13.83
C ILE A 4 -7.69 -0.89 -13.24
N THR A 5 -7.52 0.42 -13.15
CA THR A 5 -6.32 1.04 -12.53
C THR A 5 -6.14 0.60 -11.09
N ARG A 6 -7.24 0.51 -10.32
CA ARG A 6 -7.19 0.02 -8.92
C ARG A 6 -6.74 -1.43 -8.83
N ILE A 7 -7.29 -2.29 -9.68
CA ILE A 7 -6.93 -3.72 -9.72
C ILE A 7 -5.45 -3.88 -10.09
N TYR A 8 -4.99 -3.17 -11.11
CA TYR A 8 -3.59 -3.21 -11.54
C TYR A 8 -2.66 -2.73 -10.42
N GLY A 9 -2.95 -1.57 -9.83
CA GLY A 9 -2.17 -1.03 -8.71
C GLY A 9 -2.16 -1.95 -7.49
N ALA A 10 -3.28 -2.62 -7.19
CA ALA A 10 -3.33 -3.59 -6.09
C ALA A 10 -2.48 -4.83 -6.38
N ALA A 11 -2.47 -5.32 -7.62
CA ALA A 11 -1.65 -6.46 -8.02
C ALA A 11 -0.15 -6.13 -7.98
N GLU A 12 0.24 -4.94 -8.42
CA GLU A 12 1.62 -4.46 -8.34
C GLU A 12 2.09 -4.33 -6.88
N ARG A 13 1.30 -3.63 -6.04
CA ARG A 13 1.59 -3.47 -4.60
C ARG A 13 1.70 -4.83 -3.89
N ALA A 14 0.76 -5.74 -4.13
CA ALA A 14 0.80 -7.07 -3.55
C ALA A 14 2.07 -7.83 -3.95
N THR A 15 2.49 -7.71 -5.21
CA THR A 15 3.71 -8.37 -5.70
C THR A 15 4.96 -7.79 -5.04
N LEU A 16 5.03 -6.47 -4.91
CA LEU A 16 6.14 -5.78 -4.22
C LEU A 16 6.20 -6.12 -2.74
N ASP A 17 5.07 -6.14 -2.04
CA ASP A 17 4.98 -6.52 -0.62
C ASP A 17 5.47 -7.96 -0.43
N ARG A 18 5.00 -8.89 -1.27
CA ARG A 18 5.42 -10.30 -1.18
C ARG A 18 6.88 -10.50 -1.53
N TYR A 19 7.39 -9.74 -2.50
CA TYR A 19 8.82 -9.72 -2.83
C TYR A 19 9.66 -9.20 -1.67
N PHE A 20 9.24 -8.11 -1.02
CA PHE A 20 9.90 -7.54 0.15
C PHE A 20 9.93 -8.53 1.33
N VAL A 21 8.79 -9.12 1.68
CA VAL A 21 8.69 -10.13 2.76
C VAL A 21 9.61 -11.32 2.47
N ASN A 22 9.67 -11.79 1.23
CA ASN A 22 10.56 -12.88 0.84
C ASN A 22 12.04 -12.48 1.01
N ARG A 23 12.45 -11.33 0.47
CA ARG A 23 13.84 -10.86 0.60
C ARG A 23 14.24 -10.64 2.06
N TYR A 24 13.37 -10.06 2.87
CA TYR A 24 13.64 -9.80 4.28
C TYR A 24 13.80 -11.11 5.06
N ALA A 25 12.90 -12.08 4.85
CA ALA A 25 12.98 -13.39 5.48
C ALA A 25 14.27 -14.17 5.15
N HIS A 26 14.88 -13.92 3.99
CA HIS A 26 16.13 -14.55 3.55
C HIS A 26 17.37 -13.68 3.82
N GLY A 27 17.26 -12.62 4.62
CA GLY A 27 18.39 -11.75 4.97
C GLY A 27 18.97 -10.98 3.78
N ARG A 28 18.20 -10.81 2.70
CA ARG A 28 18.63 -10.13 1.45
C ARG A 28 18.29 -8.64 1.41
N VAL A 29 17.99 -8.05 2.57
CA VAL A 29 17.72 -6.61 2.75
C VAL A 29 18.89 -6.04 3.55
N SER A 30 19.49 -4.95 3.06
CA SER A 30 20.65 -4.31 3.69
C SER A 30 20.31 -3.84 5.11
N LYS A 31 21.14 -4.19 6.10
CA LYS A 31 20.96 -3.83 7.50
C LYS A 31 21.65 -2.51 7.86
N ASP A 32 21.52 -1.48 7.03
CA ASP A 32 21.94 -0.14 7.46
C ASP A 32 21.10 0.26 8.67
N LYS A 33 21.77 0.51 9.82
CA LYS A 33 21.18 0.46 11.17
C LYS A 33 19.94 1.35 11.37
N ALA A 34 19.84 2.48 10.66
CA ALA A 34 18.72 3.40 10.75
C ALA A 34 17.51 2.99 9.89
N MET A 35 17.72 2.43 8.69
CA MET A 35 16.65 1.87 7.86
C MET A 35 16.10 0.55 8.43
N CYS A 36 16.94 -0.19 9.14
CA CYS A 36 16.63 -1.53 9.66
C CYS A 36 15.38 -1.57 10.57
N GLN A 37 15.09 -0.52 11.36
CA GLN A 37 13.94 -0.50 12.27
C GLN A 37 12.60 -0.26 11.56
N ILE A 38 12.58 0.67 10.58
CA ILE A 38 11.38 0.93 9.77
C ILE A 38 11.09 -0.30 8.91
N ASP A 39 12.11 -0.86 8.26
CA ASP A 39 11.97 -2.07 7.45
C ASP A 39 11.52 -3.27 8.28
N GLU A 40 12.02 -3.42 9.52
CA GLU A 40 11.57 -4.47 10.43
C GLU A 40 10.10 -4.30 10.83
N HIS A 41 9.68 -3.06 11.12
CA HIS A 41 8.29 -2.78 11.46
C HIS A 41 7.35 -3.06 10.28
N VAL A 42 7.72 -2.60 9.08
CA VAL A 42 6.96 -2.86 7.85
C VAL A 42 6.91 -4.36 7.56
N TYR A 43 8.02 -5.07 7.69
CA TYR A 43 8.07 -6.52 7.54
C TYR A 43 7.13 -7.23 8.52
N LYS A 44 7.20 -6.91 9.81
CA LYS A 44 6.34 -7.53 10.84
C LYS A 44 4.87 -7.32 10.52
N LYS A 45 4.50 -6.09 10.17
CA LYS A 45 3.13 -5.72 9.80
C LYS A 45 2.65 -6.48 8.56
N LEU A 46 3.45 -6.53 7.51
CA LEU A 46 3.11 -7.28 6.28
C LEU A 46 2.98 -8.79 6.55
N VAL A 47 3.83 -9.35 7.40
CA VAL A 47 3.75 -10.77 7.79
C VAL A 47 2.51 -11.07 8.61
N GLU A 48 2.14 -10.17 9.53
CA GLU A 48 0.92 -10.29 10.34
C GLU A 48 -0.34 -10.25 9.45
N GLU A 49 -0.38 -9.33 8.49
CA GLU A 49 -1.57 -9.07 7.67
C GLU A 49 -1.68 -10.01 6.46
N THR A 50 -0.55 -10.51 5.93
CA THR A 50 -0.52 -11.25 4.65
C THR A 50 0.20 -12.60 4.74
N GLY A 51 0.77 -12.95 5.89
CA GLY A 51 1.45 -14.22 6.16
C GLY A 51 2.96 -14.19 5.92
N SER A 52 3.67 -15.15 6.52
CA SER A 52 5.12 -15.28 6.41
C SER A 52 5.59 -15.73 5.01
N SER A 53 6.90 -15.66 4.76
CA SER A 53 7.49 -16.26 3.57
C SER A 53 7.34 -17.79 3.62
N THR A 54 7.05 -18.41 2.47
CA THR A 54 6.79 -19.85 2.39
C THR A 54 7.20 -20.42 1.02
N ASN A 55 7.69 -21.65 1.02
CA ASN A 55 8.01 -22.39 -0.20
C ASN A 55 6.84 -23.24 -0.71
N ASN A 56 5.70 -23.23 -0.02
CA ASN A 56 4.51 -23.95 -0.45
C ASN A 56 3.72 -23.08 -1.46
N PRO A 57 3.53 -23.54 -2.71
CA PRO A 57 2.93 -22.72 -3.77
C PRO A 57 1.48 -22.32 -3.47
N ILE A 58 0.69 -23.20 -2.84
CA ILE A 58 -0.70 -22.90 -2.47
C ILE A 58 -0.73 -21.80 -1.40
N LYS A 59 0.17 -21.87 -0.40
CA LYS A 59 0.27 -20.83 0.62
C LYS A 59 0.81 -19.52 0.03
N MET A 60 1.74 -19.58 -0.92
CA MET A 60 2.23 -18.37 -1.62
C MET A 60 1.08 -17.64 -2.32
N LEU A 61 0.22 -18.36 -3.04
CA LEU A 61 -0.95 -17.77 -3.70
C LEU A 61 -1.95 -17.18 -2.70
N ARG A 62 -2.19 -17.87 -1.57
CA ARG A 62 -3.06 -17.34 -0.50
C ARG A 62 -2.50 -16.06 0.11
N ASN A 63 -1.20 -16.03 0.40
CA ASN A 63 -0.53 -14.86 0.97
C ASN A 63 -0.52 -13.69 -0.02
N TRP A 64 -0.33 -13.97 -1.32
CA TRP A 64 -0.44 -12.95 -2.38
C TRP A 64 -1.87 -12.40 -2.48
N LYS A 65 -2.88 -13.26 -2.42
CA LYS A 65 -4.29 -12.83 -2.40
C LYS A 65 -4.59 -11.94 -1.19
N ALA A 66 -4.09 -12.29 0.00
CA ALA A 66 -4.27 -11.47 1.19
C ALA A 66 -3.62 -10.08 1.02
N ALA A 67 -2.42 -10.01 0.45
CA ALA A 67 -1.75 -8.74 0.13
C ALA A 67 -2.53 -7.92 -0.92
N PHE A 68 -3.13 -8.58 -1.91
CA PHE A 68 -3.99 -7.94 -2.91
C PHE A 68 -5.26 -7.35 -2.29
N ASP A 69 -5.97 -8.13 -1.46
CA ASP A 69 -7.20 -7.69 -0.81
C ASP A 69 -6.95 -6.48 0.11
N ARG A 70 -5.85 -6.51 0.88
CA ARG A 70 -5.37 -5.37 1.66
C ARG A 70 -5.10 -4.16 0.76
N SER A 71 -4.32 -4.35 -0.30
CA SER A 71 -3.96 -3.25 -1.22
C SER A 71 -5.19 -2.62 -1.86
N MET A 72 -6.22 -3.42 -2.19
CA MET A 72 -7.50 -2.92 -2.67
C MET A 72 -8.25 -2.07 -1.63
N VAL A 73 -8.14 -2.40 -0.34
CA VAL A 73 -8.72 -1.59 0.74
C VAL A 73 -7.96 -0.27 0.88
N ASP A 74 -6.63 -0.31 0.84
CA ASP A 74 -5.80 0.90 0.98
C ASP A 74 -5.98 1.86 -0.20
N ILE A 75 -6.03 1.35 -1.43
CA ILE A 75 -6.33 2.15 -2.63
C ILE A 75 -7.71 2.82 -2.52
N LYS A 76 -8.72 2.13 -1.97
CA LYS A 76 -10.04 2.74 -1.73
C LYS A 76 -9.98 3.87 -0.71
N LYS A 77 -9.18 3.72 0.34
CA LYS A 77 -8.96 4.79 1.33
C LYS A 77 -8.23 5.98 0.71
N GLU A 78 -7.19 5.73 -0.08
CA GLU A 78 -6.45 6.76 -0.82
C GLU A 78 -7.37 7.51 -1.78
N ASP A 79 -8.23 6.81 -2.53
CA ASP A 79 -9.24 7.45 -3.38
C ASP A 79 -10.19 8.34 -2.58
N ALA A 80 -10.66 7.89 -1.41
CA ALA A 80 -11.54 8.68 -0.55
C ALA A 80 -10.84 9.94 0.00
N ILE A 81 -9.56 9.83 0.34
CA ILE A 81 -8.74 10.96 0.78
C ILE A 81 -8.51 11.92 -0.40
N ASN A 82 -8.12 11.42 -1.56
CA ASN A 82 -7.86 12.24 -2.75
C ASN A 82 -9.10 12.98 -3.23
N ALA A 83 -10.29 12.37 -3.09
CA ALA A 83 -11.56 13.04 -3.40
C ALA A 83 -11.77 14.32 -2.57
N LEU A 84 -11.27 14.38 -1.32
CA LEU A 84 -11.35 15.58 -0.48
C LEU A 84 -10.49 16.74 -1.01
N PHE A 85 -9.49 16.46 -1.84
CA PHE A 85 -8.58 17.44 -2.42
C PHE A 85 -8.94 17.82 -3.87
N GLU A 86 -9.62 16.93 -4.60
CA GLU A 86 -10.12 17.21 -5.96
C GLU A 86 -11.35 18.14 -5.94
N GLU A 87 -12.20 18.04 -4.93
CA GLU A 87 -13.26 19.02 -4.75
C GLU A 87 -12.66 20.32 -4.17
N PRO A 88 -12.82 21.48 -4.83
CA PRO A 88 -12.48 22.73 -4.19
C PRO A 88 -13.37 22.86 -2.97
N SER A 89 -12.76 22.72 -1.78
CA SER A 89 -13.44 22.88 -0.50
C SER A 89 -14.29 24.15 -0.52
N TRP A 90 -15.43 24.15 0.16
CA TRP A 90 -16.28 25.34 0.27
C TRP A 90 -15.47 26.57 0.71
N LEU A 91 -14.46 26.38 1.57
CA LEU A 91 -13.46 27.38 1.96
C LEU A 91 -12.65 27.88 0.77
N SER A 92 -12.12 26.99 -0.07
CA SER A 92 -11.38 27.38 -1.27
C SER A 92 -12.25 28.07 -2.34
N LYS A 93 -13.56 27.75 -2.40
CA LYS A 93 -14.54 28.45 -3.24
C LYS A 93 -14.86 29.84 -2.67
N ALA A 94 -15.04 29.96 -1.36
CA ALA A 94 -15.32 31.23 -0.67
C ALA A 94 -14.13 32.20 -0.73
N VAL A 95 -12.91 31.72 -0.47
CA VAL A 95 -11.68 32.51 -0.59
C VAL A 95 -11.47 32.97 -2.04
N ARG A 96 -11.70 32.11 -3.03
CA ARG A 96 -11.67 32.52 -4.45
C ARG A 96 -12.76 33.55 -4.80
N SER A 97 -13.93 33.49 -4.18
CA SER A 97 -14.99 34.47 -4.37
C SER A 97 -14.65 35.83 -3.75
N ILE A 98 -13.93 35.86 -2.62
CA ILE A 98 -13.59 37.10 -1.90
C ILE A 98 -12.35 37.78 -2.52
N PHE A 99 -11.34 37.02 -2.93
CA PHE A 99 -10.06 37.54 -3.42
C PHE A 99 -9.95 37.65 -4.94
N ARG A 100 -10.98 37.24 -5.71
CA ARG A 100 -11.06 37.47 -7.16
C ARG A 100 -11.89 38.73 -7.44
N ARG A 101 -11.44 39.86 -6.88
CA ARG A 101 -11.78 41.22 -7.28
C ARG A 101 -10.57 41.85 -7.95
#